data_AF-A0A2A4W9C4-F1
#
_entry.id   AF-A0A2A4W9C4-F1
#
_cell.length_a   1.000
_cell.length_b   1.000
_cell.length_c   1.000
_cell.angle_alpha   90.00
_cell.angle_beta   90.00
_cell.angle_gamma   90.00
#
_symmetry.space_group_name_H-M   'P 1'
#
loop_
_entity.id
_entity.type
_entity.pdbx_description
1 polymer ?
#
loop_
_entity_poly.entity_id
_entity_poly.type
_entity_poly.pdbx_seq_one_letter_code
_entity_poly.pdbx_strand_id
1 'polypeptide(L)'
;MELSLLHTILIALDRFALASIIGASAAFIWLLNDHHARTLVQPKLRVMLDGAFITLLFTTAAVLLMRTATMADVPLFEAFPFMEKVVEKSHFGSLWTGRAIALAIMVTTWLFIRKKTPSLGCILLIAASAAIAFYISAASHAGDEGQFTLDNLTNSLHIIGGCLWGGAVIAYLVIITRLRQQGDALHHIIYSSAERLSSLATVALALVISTGLLNAWHRLETIAELWQTDYGITLIIKLGFVAMMMAIGASNRFIIIPAMSGKPATSGRFQRVLTLDALLFITIICMAAALGIQGPGEH
;
A
#
# COMPACT_ATOMS: atom_id res chain seq x y z
N MET A 1 9.09 24.08 5.51
CA MET A 1 9.78 22.78 5.71
C MET A 1 8.97 21.81 6.57
N GLU A 2 8.51 22.19 7.77
CA GLU A 2 7.76 21.29 8.68
C GLU A 2 6.44 20.74 8.09
N LEU A 3 5.66 21.59 7.40
CA LEU A 3 4.42 21.16 6.74
C LEU A 3 4.65 20.13 5.63
N SER A 4 5.71 20.27 4.82
CA SER A 4 6.02 19.32 3.73
C SER A 4 6.41 17.93 4.26
N LEU A 5 7.21 17.89 5.32
CA LEU A 5 7.56 16.63 5.98
C LEU A 5 6.33 15.95 6.60
N LEU A 6 5.48 16.72 7.28
CA LEU A 6 4.22 16.19 7.85
C LEU A 6 3.31 15.62 6.75
N HIS A 7 3.18 16.31 5.61
CA HIS A 7 2.40 15.83 4.47
C HIS A 7 2.92 14.48 3.96
N THR A 8 4.24 14.40 3.78
CA THR A 8 4.92 13.19 3.30
C THR A 8 4.66 12.02 4.23
N ILE A 9 4.78 12.24 5.55
CA ILE A 9 4.51 11.22 6.56
C ILE A 9 3.04 10.78 6.52
N LEU A 10 2.09 11.71 6.42
CA LEU A 10 0.67 11.38 6.35
C LEU A 10 0.33 10.54 5.11
N ILE A 11 0.87 10.90 3.93
CA ILE A 11 0.68 10.11 2.70
C ILE A 11 1.32 8.74 2.84
N ALA A 12 2.54 8.64 3.38
CA ALA A 12 3.23 7.38 3.57
C ALA A 12 2.45 6.44 4.52
N LEU A 13 1.96 6.96 5.65
CA LEU A 13 1.10 6.23 6.59
C LEU A 13 -0.20 5.79 5.93
N ASP A 14 -0.81 6.65 5.11
CA ASP A 14 -2.03 6.34 4.36
C ASP A 14 -1.83 5.15 3.41
N ARG A 15 -0.75 5.16 2.63
CA ARG A 15 -0.39 4.07 1.70
C ARG A 15 -0.03 2.79 2.46
N PHE A 16 0.70 2.89 3.55
CA PHE A 16 1.08 1.75 4.38
C PHE A 16 -0.16 1.08 5.01
N ALA A 17 -1.12 1.87 5.48
CA ALA A 17 -2.36 1.35 6.04
C ALA A 17 -3.23 0.67 4.97
N LEU A 18 -3.37 1.28 3.79
CA LEU A 18 -4.09 0.69 2.65
C LEU A 18 -3.44 -0.63 2.20
N ALA A 19 -2.10 -0.66 2.11
CA ALA A 19 -1.33 -1.86 1.81
C ALA A 19 -1.55 -2.96 2.86
N SER A 20 -1.55 -2.60 4.15
CA SER A 20 -1.81 -3.55 5.23
C SER A 20 -3.20 -4.19 5.14
N ILE A 21 -4.23 -3.42 4.75
CA ILE A 21 -5.59 -3.92 4.57
C ILE A 21 -5.67 -4.87 3.37
N ILE A 22 -5.16 -4.46 2.21
CA ILE A 22 -5.15 -5.30 1.00
C ILE A 22 -4.35 -6.58 1.26
N GLY A 23 -3.16 -6.46 1.84
CA GLY A 23 -2.27 -7.58 2.15
C GLY A 23 -2.87 -8.61 3.11
N ALA A 24 -3.45 -8.16 4.24
CA ALA A 24 -4.10 -9.05 5.19
C ALA A 24 -5.32 -9.74 4.59
N SER A 25 -6.12 -9.00 3.81
CA SER A 25 -7.31 -9.53 3.15
C SER A 25 -6.92 -10.58 2.10
N ALA A 26 -5.92 -10.30 1.28
CA ALA A 26 -5.34 -11.25 0.33
C ALA A 26 -4.78 -12.49 1.04
N ALA A 27 -4.16 -12.32 2.22
CA ALA A 27 -3.65 -13.43 2.99
C ALA A 27 -4.73 -14.40 3.48
N PHE A 28 -5.88 -13.90 3.94
CA PHE A 28 -7.01 -14.73 4.34
C PHE A 28 -7.72 -15.45 3.18
N ILE A 29 -7.58 -14.93 1.96
CA ILE A 29 -8.16 -15.52 0.74
C ILE A 29 -7.20 -16.55 0.11
N TRP A 30 -5.92 -16.21 0.04
CA TRP A 30 -4.95 -16.90 -0.83
C TRP A 30 -3.82 -17.61 -0.09
N LEU A 31 -3.28 -16.99 0.97
CA LEU A 31 -2.08 -17.51 1.64
C LEU A 31 -2.42 -18.57 2.69
N LEU A 32 -3.56 -18.44 3.37
CA LEU A 32 -3.96 -19.28 4.50
C LEU A 32 -5.14 -20.21 4.16
N ASN A 33 -4.86 -21.32 3.48
CA ASN A 33 -5.89 -22.34 3.18
C ASN A 33 -6.09 -23.32 4.33
N ASP A 34 -5.08 -23.51 5.19
CA ASP A 34 -5.18 -24.40 6.34
C ASP A 34 -5.95 -23.72 7.49
N HIS A 35 -6.98 -24.40 8.00
CA HIS A 35 -7.85 -23.84 9.04
C HIS A 35 -7.10 -23.64 10.36
N HIS A 36 -6.21 -24.56 10.74
CA HIS A 36 -5.46 -24.46 11.99
C HIS A 36 -4.49 -23.27 11.94
N ALA A 37 -3.67 -23.16 10.88
CA ALA A 37 -2.79 -22.03 10.65
C ALA A 37 -3.56 -20.69 10.61
N ARG A 38 -4.72 -20.65 9.95
CA ARG A 38 -5.59 -19.47 9.92
C ARG A 38 -6.00 -19.03 11.33
N THR A 39 -6.46 -19.96 12.18
CA THR A 39 -6.85 -19.63 13.56
C THR A 39 -5.69 -19.11 14.41
N LEU A 40 -4.47 -19.64 14.21
CA LEU A 40 -3.28 -19.21 14.92
C LEU A 40 -2.86 -17.77 14.59
N VAL A 41 -2.93 -17.38 13.32
CA VAL A 41 -2.46 -16.07 12.84
C VAL A 41 -3.54 -14.98 12.88
N GLN A 42 -4.82 -15.36 12.86
CA GLN A 42 -5.96 -14.44 12.80
C GLN A 42 -5.90 -13.33 13.86
N PRO A 43 -5.60 -13.58 15.15
CA PRO A 43 -5.55 -12.52 16.15
C PRO A 43 -4.53 -11.42 15.82
N LYS A 44 -3.38 -11.78 15.24
CA LYS A 44 -2.34 -10.80 14.88
C LYS A 44 -2.65 -10.04 13.60
N LEU A 45 -3.18 -10.70 12.59
CA LEU A 45 -3.68 -10.02 11.39
C LEU A 45 -4.86 -9.09 11.72
N ARG A 46 -5.71 -9.47 12.69
CA ARG A 46 -6.79 -8.60 13.18
C ARG A 46 -6.24 -7.33 13.83
N VAL A 47 -5.23 -7.43 14.69
CA VAL A 47 -4.59 -6.25 15.31
C VAL A 47 -3.94 -5.36 14.24
N MET A 48 -3.30 -5.96 13.24
CA MET A 48 -2.74 -5.21 12.11
C MET A 48 -3.83 -4.47 11.32
N LEU A 49 -4.96 -5.13 11.04
CA LEU A 49 -6.11 -4.53 10.37
C LEU A 49 -6.75 -3.42 11.20
N ASP A 50 -7.00 -3.66 12.49
CA ASP A 50 -7.55 -2.65 13.41
C ASP A 50 -6.65 -1.40 13.44
N GLY A 51 -5.32 -1.58 13.55
CA GLY A 51 -4.35 -0.49 13.47
C GLY A 51 -4.39 0.23 12.12
N ALA A 52 -4.45 -0.50 11.01
CA ALA A 52 -4.54 0.08 9.68
C ALA A 52 -5.83 0.90 9.47
N PHE A 53 -6.97 0.44 9.98
CA PHE A 53 -8.22 1.21 9.94
C PHE A 53 -8.13 2.50 10.77
N ILE A 54 -7.56 2.43 11.97
CA ILE A 54 -7.33 3.62 12.81
C ILE A 54 -6.43 4.62 12.08
N THR A 55 -5.33 4.13 11.49
CA THR A 55 -4.42 4.97 10.70
C THR A 55 -5.13 5.61 9.50
N LEU A 56 -5.91 4.85 8.72
CA LEU A 56 -6.65 5.40 7.57
C LEU A 56 -7.70 6.44 7.96
N LEU A 57 -8.40 6.23 9.08
CA LEU A 57 -9.36 7.21 9.61
C LEU A 57 -8.64 8.50 10.00
N PHE A 58 -7.54 8.37 10.74
CA PHE A 58 -6.72 9.50 11.14
C PHE A 58 -6.14 10.25 9.94
N THR A 59 -5.49 9.56 8.99
CA THR A 59 -4.88 10.20 7.82
C THR A 59 -5.94 10.85 6.92
N THR A 60 -7.12 10.24 6.76
CA THR A 60 -8.22 10.82 5.97
C THR A 60 -8.71 12.14 6.56
N ALA A 61 -8.87 12.21 7.89
CA ALA A 61 -9.24 13.45 8.57
C ALA A 61 -8.11 14.50 8.55
N ALA A 62 -6.88 14.08 8.83
CA ALA A 62 -5.71 14.95 8.85
C ALA A 62 -5.42 15.58 7.48
N VAL A 63 -5.56 14.81 6.39
CA VAL A 63 -5.38 15.31 5.01
C VAL A 63 -6.47 16.32 4.65
N LEU A 64 -7.72 16.14 5.08
CA LEU A 64 -8.77 17.16 4.86
C LEU A 64 -8.42 18.46 5.56
N LEU A 65 -8.05 18.40 6.84
CA LEU A 65 -7.68 19.59 7.62
C LEU A 65 -6.47 20.29 6.99
N MET A 66 -5.45 19.51 6.59
CA MET A 66 -4.26 20.03 5.97
C MET A 66 -4.52 20.68 4.61
N ARG A 67 -5.30 20.02 3.73
CA ARG A 67 -5.70 20.60 2.44
C ARG A 67 -6.57 21.83 2.63
N THR A 68 -7.44 21.85 3.63
CA THR A 68 -8.25 23.02 3.99
C THR A 68 -7.36 24.19 4.38
N ALA A 69 -6.35 23.95 5.24
CA ALA A 69 -5.39 24.97 5.64
C ALA A 69 -4.63 25.56 4.44
N THR A 70 -4.16 24.70 3.53
CA THR A 70 -3.48 25.12 2.30
C THR A 70 -4.38 25.92 1.35
N MET A 71 -5.64 25.52 1.18
CA MET A 71 -6.58 26.21 0.28
C MET A 71 -7.11 27.52 0.86
N ALA A 72 -7.25 27.61 2.18
CA ALA A 72 -7.69 28.82 2.87
C ALA A 72 -6.53 29.77 3.20
N ASP A 73 -5.29 29.36 2.97
CA ASP A 73 -4.06 30.08 3.31
C ASP A 73 -3.99 30.49 4.79
N VAL A 74 -4.32 29.55 5.68
CA VAL A 74 -4.34 29.75 7.14
C VAL A 74 -3.51 28.68 7.85
N PRO A 75 -3.05 28.93 9.09
CA PRO A 75 -2.45 27.91 9.92
C PRO A 75 -3.38 26.70 10.14
N LEU A 76 -2.81 25.50 10.35
CA LEU A 76 -3.55 24.25 10.49
C LEU A 76 -4.65 24.31 11.57
N PHE A 77 -4.37 24.99 12.69
CA PHE A 77 -5.29 25.11 13.82
C PHE A 77 -6.47 26.07 13.54
N GLU A 78 -6.34 26.93 12.53
CA GLU A 78 -7.38 27.89 12.11
C GLU A 78 -8.19 27.38 10.91
N ALA A 79 -7.83 26.22 10.35
CA ALA A 79 -8.45 25.68 9.15
C ALA A 79 -9.85 25.09 9.38
N PHE A 80 -10.20 24.73 10.62
CA PHE A 80 -11.44 24.02 10.93
C PHE A 80 -12.73 24.72 10.44
N PRO A 81 -12.92 26.05 10.61
CA PRO A 81 -14.11 26.75 10.13
C PRO A 81 -14.28 26.74 8.60
N PHE A 82 -13.22 26.47 7.84
CA PHE A 82 -13.24 26.45 6.38
C PHE A 82 -13.54 25.06 5.81
N MET A 83 -13.52 24.00 6.63
CA MET A 83 -13.67 22.62 6.16
C MET A 83 -14.99 22.38 5.44
N GLU A 84 -16.09 22.92 5.97
CA GLU A 84 -17.42 22.81 5.34
C GLU A 84 -17.40 23.38 3.91
N LYS A 85 -16.89 24.60 3.76
CA LYS A 85 -16.77 25.27 2.46
C LYS A 85 -15.89 24.46 1.50
N VAL A 86 -14.77 23.92 1.97
CA VAL A 86 -13.88 23.08 1.13
C VAL A 86 -14.57 21.79 0.73
N VAL A 87 -15.24 21.09 1.64
CA VAL A 87 -15.95 19.84 1.35
C VAL A 87 -17.07 20.07 0.33
N GLU A 88 -17.84 21.14 0.47
CA GLU A 88 -19.00 21.40 -0.38
C GLU A 88 -18.70 22.08 -1.71
N LYS A 89 -17.71 22.98 -1.74
CA LYS A 89 -17.50 23.90 -2.87
C LYS A 89 -16.25 23.62 -3.69
N SER A 90 -15.42 22.66 -3.28
CA SER A 90 -14.19 22.32 -4.01
C SER A 90 -14.27 20.96 -4.71
N HIS A 91 -13.53 20.83 -5.82
CA HIS A 91 -13.38 19.54 -6.50
C HIS A 91 -12.75 18.50 -5.57
N PHE A 92 -11.70 18.88 -4.83
CA PHE A 92 -11.08 18.04 -3.81
C PHE A 92 -12.08 17.55 -2.75
N GLY A 93 -12.99 18.41 -2.29
CA GLY A 93 -14.03 18.08 -1.31
C GLY A 93 -14.96 16.96 -1.76
N SER A 94 -15.36 16.97 -3.03
CA SER A 94 -16.17 15.90 -3.63
C SER A 94 -15.44 14.55 -3.67
N LEU A 95 -14.17 14.56 -4.07
CA LEU A 95 -13.31 13.36 -4.11
C LEU A 95 -13.06 12.81 -2.70
N TRP A 96 -12.78 13.70 -1.75
CA TRP A 96 -12.61 13.36 -0.35
C TRP A 96 -13.89 12.76 0.24
N THR A 97 -15.06 13.30 -0.09
CA THR A 97 -16.35 12.76 0.35
C THR A 97 -16.58 11.35 -0.17
N GLY A 98 -16.31 11.11 -1.46
CA GLY A 98 -16.37 9.77 -2.04
C GLY A 98 -15.44 8.78 -1.34
N ARG A 99 -14.20 9.20 -1.06
CA ARG A 99 -13.23 8.43 -0.27
C ARG A 99 -13.73 8.15 1.14
N ALA A 100 -14.31 9.14 1.83
CA ALA A 100 -14.81 9.01 3.18
C ALA A 100 -15.99 8.03 3.27
N ILE A 101 -16.89 8.05 2.27
CA ILE A 101 -17.99 7.07 2.14
C ILE A 101 -17.42 5.66 1.94
N ALA A 102 -16.47 5.49 1.02
CA ALA A 102 -15.82 4.20 0.78
C ALA A 102 -15.13 3.67 2.06
N LEU A 103 -14.45 4.55 2.81
CA LEU A 103 -13.83 4.20 4.09
C LEU A 103 -14.87 3.83 5.15
N ALA A 104 -15.99 4.55 5.24
CA ALA A 104 -17.07 4.24 6.17
C ALA A 104 -17.66 2.85 5.90
N ILE A 105 -17.94 2.52 4.62
CA ILE A 105 -18.39 1.19 4.20
C ILE A 105 -17.35 0.12 4.54
N MET A 106 -16.06 0.41 4.33
CA MET A 106 -14.98 -0.51 4.62
C MET A 106 -14.86 -0.80 6.13
N VAL A 107 -14.96 0.24 6.97
CA VAL A 107 -14.92 0.12 8.43
C VAL A 107 -16.13 -0.63 8.97
N THR A 108 -17.34 -0.31 8.51
CA THR A 108 -18.55 -1.04 8.94
C THR A 108 -18.46 -2.51 8.56
N THR A 109 -18.06 -2.80 7.31
CA THR A 109 -17.80 -4.17 6.85
C THR A 109 -16.82 -4.88 7.78
N TRP A 110 -15.68 -4.25 8.09
CA TRP A 110 -14.68 -4.82 9.00
C TRP A 110 -15.25 -5.12 10.39
N LEU A 111 -16.00 -4.20 10.99
CA LEU A 111 -16.59 -4.40 12.32
C LEU A 111 -17.52 -5.61 12.38
N PHE A 112 -18.28 -5.88 11.31
CA PHE A 112 -19.13 -7.08 11.21
C PHE A 112 -18.33 -8.36 11.01
N ILE A 113 -17.25 -8.32 10.22
CA ILE A 113 -16.52 -9.54 9.83
C ILE A 113 -15.32 -9.87 10.73
N ARG A 114 -14.79 -8.93 11.52
CA ARG A 114 -13.48 -9.05 12.23
C ARG A 114 -13.33 -10.25 13.17
N LYS A 115 -14.43 -10.88 13.60
CA LYS A 115 -14.40 -12.10 14.43
C LYS A 115 -14.20 -13.39 13.64
N LYS A 116 -14.73 -13.49 12.43
CA LYS A 116 -14.71 -14.72 11.59
C LYS A 116 -13.87 -14.58 10.32
N THR A 117 -13.66 -13.34 9.87
CA THR A 117 -12.94 -12.93 8.66
C THR A 117 -13.22 -13.80 7.43
N PRO A 118 -14.49 -14.05 7.04
CA PRO A 118 -14.82 -14.84 5.85
C PRO A 118 -14.18 -14.26 4.57
N SER A 119 -13.93 -15.14 3.59
CA SER A 119 -13.32 -14.74 2.31
C SER A 119 -14.11 -13.67 1.57
N LEU A 120 -15.46 -13.76 1.57
CA LEU A 120 -16.31 -12.72 0.97
C LEU A 120 -16.09 -11.35 1.62
N GLY A 121 -15.97 -11.29 2.95
CA GLY A 121 -15.67 -10.05 3.66
C GLY A 121 -14.31 -9.48 3.25
N CYS A 122 -13.30 -10.33 3.08
CA CYS A 122 -11.97 -9.92 2.60
C CYS A 122 -12.01 -9.39 1.16
N ILE A 123 -12.83 -9.98 0.29
CA ILE A 123 -13.04 -9.50 -1.09
C ILE A 123 -13.66 -8.10 -1.06
N LEU A 124 -14.67 -7.87 -0.22
CA LEU A 124 -15.29 -6.54 -0.05
C LEU A 124 -14.29 -5.50 0.47
N LEU A 125 -13.40 -5.87 1.39
CA LEU A 125 -12.33 -4.98 1.86
C LEU A 125 -11.35 -4.60 0.74
N ILE A 126 -10.96 -5.56 -0.12
CA ILE A 126 -10.10 -5.28 -1.28
C ILE A 126 -10.82 -4.37 -2.28
N ALA A 127 -12.10 -4.62 -2.55
CA ALA A 127 -12.89 -3.80 -3.47
C ALA A 127 -13.04 -2.35 -2.95
N ALA A 128 -13.33 -2.18 -1.66
CA ALA A 128 -13.38 -0.85 -1.02
C ALA A 128 -12.00 -0.16 -1.01
N SER A 129 -10.92 -0.92 -0.83
CA SER A 129 -9.55 -0.40 -0.92
C SER A 129 -9.21 0.08 -2.33
N ALA A 130 -9.70 -0.61 -3.36
CA ALA A 130 -9.55 -0.18 -4.75
C ALA A 130 -10.31 1.12 -5.03
N ALA A 131 -11.52 1.28 -4.48
CA ALA A 131 -12.26 2.55 -4.55
C ALA A 131 -11.50 3.69 -3.85
N ILE A 132 -10.91 3.44 -2.68
CA ILE A 132 -10.07 4.41 -1.99
C ILE A 132 -8.84 4.78 -2.84
N ALA A 133 -8.15 3.80 -3.44
CA ALA A 133 -7.03 4.03 -4.34
C ALA A 133 -7.41 4.88 -5.56
N PHE A 134 -8.62 4.68 -6.10
CA PHE A 134 -9.16 5.51 -7.16
C PHE A 134 -9.33 6.97 -6.74
N TYR A 135 -9.95 7.24 -5.59
CA TYR A 135 -10.10 8.60 -5.10
C TYR A 135 -8.77 9.27 -4.71
N ILE A 136 -7.79 8.49 -4.25
CA ILE A 136 -6.42 8.98 -4.04
C ILE A 136 -5.82 9.46 -5.34
N SER A 137 -5.91 8.64 -6.38
CA SER A 137 -5.35 8.97 -7.69
C SER A 137 -6.07 10.18 -8.28
N ALA A 138 -7.40 10.23 -8.18
CA ALA A 138 -8.21 11.31 -8.73
C ALA A 138 -7.95 12.66 -8.01
N ALA A 139 -7.54 12.62 -6.75
CA ALA A 139 -7.14 13.81 -5.98
C ALA A 139 -5.66 14.18 -6.13
N SER A 140 -4.92 13.48 -6.99
CA SER A 140 -3.54 13.77 -7.37
C SER A 140 -3.48 14.33 -8.79
N HIS A 141 -2.30 14.71 -9.27
CA HIS A 141 -2.12 15.20 -10.64
C HIS A 141 -2.62 14.24 -11.73
N ALA A 142 -2.63 12.94 -11.46
CA ALA A 142 -3.19 11.95 -12.39
C ALA A 142 -4.69 12.14 -12.65
N GLY A 143 -5.40 12.86 -11.78
CA GLY A 143 -6.81 13.21 -11.93
C GLY A 143 -7.07 14.59 -12.51
N ASP A 144 -6.04 15.40 -12.82
CA ASP A 144 -6.20 16.79 -13.27
C ASP A 144 -6.94 16.87 -14.61
N GLU A 145 -6.72 15.89 -15.51
CA GLU A 145 -7.43 15.77 -16.78
C GLU A 145 -8.81 15.09 -16.66
N GLY A 146 -9.15 14.55 -15.48
CA GLY A 146 -10.44 13.93 -15.18
C GLY A 146 -10.35 12.60 -14.44
N GLN A 147 -11.48 12.18 -13.87
CA GLN A 147 -11.56 10.99 -12.99
C GLN A 147 -11.51 9.66 -13.75
N PHE A 148 -11.92 9.61 -15.02
CA PHE A 148 -11.98 8.37 -15.80
C PHE A 148 -11.02 8.38 -17.00
N THR A 149 -9.93 9.13 -16.88
CA THR A 149 -8.84 9.16 -17.86
C THR A 149 -7.93 7.95 -17.71
N LEU A 150 -7.14 7.66 -18.76
CA LEU A 150 -6.16 6.59 -18.73
C LEU A 150 -5.13 6.81 -17.62
N ASP A 151 -4.71 8.05 -17.40
CA ASP A 151 -3.73 8.43 -16.38
C ASP A 151 -4.23 8.13 -14.96
N ASN A 152 -5.45 8.56 -14.66
CA ASN A 152 -6.04 8.29 -13.35
C ASN A 152 -6.21 6.78 -13.11
N LEU A 153 -6.70 6.04 -14.12
CA LEU A 153 -6.89 4.60 -13.99
C LEU A 153 -5.55 3.85 -13.86
N THR A 154 -4.54 4.25 -14.62
CA THR A 154 -3.19 3.66 -14.57
C THR A 154 -2.54 3.92 -13.22
N ASN A 155 -2.62 5.15 -12.70
CA ASN A 155 -2.09 5.47 -11.38
C ASN A 155 -2.88 4.80 -10.24
N SER A 156 -4.20 4.67 -10.37
CA SER A 156 -5.03 3.89 -9.44
C SER A 156 -4.57 2.42 -9.39
N LEU A 157 -4.38 1.79 -10.57
CA LEU A 157 -3.89 0.42 -10.68
C LEU A 157 -2.47 0.28 -10.14
N HIS A 158 -1.60 1.28 -10.35
CA HIS A 158 -0.25 1.31 -9.78
C HIS A 158 -0.29 1.30 -8.25
N ILE A 159 -1.14 2.13 -7.65
CA ILE A 159 -1.34 2.18 -6.19
C ILE A 159 -1.85 0.83 -5.67
N ILE A 160 -2.86 0.24 -6.33
CA ILE A 160 -3.42 -1.07 -5.95
C ILE A 160 -2.34 -2.16 -6.04
N GLY A 161 -1.59 -2.20 -7.13
CA GLY A 161 -0.50 -3.15 -7.34
C GLY A 161 0.59 -3.03 -6.28
N GLY A 162 1.01 -1.79 -5.96
CA GLY A 162 2.00 -1.53 -4.92
C GLY A 162 1.51 -1.95 -3.54
N CYS A 163 0.25 -1.64 -3.22
CA CYS A 163 -0.40 -2.04 -1.97
C CYS A 163 -0.54 -3.56 -1.87
N LEU A 164 -0.86 -4.25 -2.96
CA LEU A 164 -0.93 -5.71 -2.98
C LEU A 164 0.44 -6.34 -2.80
N TRP A 165 1.47 -5.83 -3.50
CA TRP A 165 2.83 -6.37 -3.44
C TRP A 165 3.42 -6.26 -2.04
N GLY A 166 3.57 -5.04 -1.52
CA GLY A 166 4.18 -4.83 -0.21
C GLY A 166 3.26 -5.21 0.95
N GLY A 167 1.94 -5.03 0.79
CA GLY A 167 0.96 -5.48 1.77
C GLY A 167 1.01 -7.00 1.98
N ALA A 168 1.11 -7.79 0.90
CA ALA A 168 1.24 -9.24 1.00
C ALA A 168 2.54 -9.64 1.72
N VAL A 169 3.66 -8.95 1.45
CA VAL A 169 4.94 -9.15 2.15
C VAL A 169 4.81 -8.88 3.65
N ILE A 170 4.22 -7.75 4.04
CA ILE A 170 4.00 -7.37 5.45
C ILE A 170 3.07 -8.37 6.15
N ALA A 171 1.93 -8.68 5.53
CA ALA A 171 0.98 -9.64 6.08
C ALA A 171 1.61 -11.03 6.24
N TYR A 172 2.41 -11.46 5.27
CA TYR A 172 3.12 -12.72 5.35
C TYR A 172 4.23 -12.71 6.40
N LEU A 173 4.90 -11.59 6.63
CA LEU A 173 5.86 -11.45 7.73
C LEU A 173 5.20 -11.70 9.09
N VAL A 174 3.96 -11.22 9.28
CA VAL A 174 3.16 -11.53 10.49
C VAL A 174 2.84 -13.03 10.56
N ILE A 175 2.44 -13.63 9.44
CA ILE A 175 2.09 -15.06 9.33
C ILE A 175 3.29 -15.94 9.67
N ILE A 176 4.41 -15.80 8.96
CA ILE A 176 5.60 -16.64 9.15
C ILE A 176 6.16 -16.49 10.58
N THR A 177 6.13 -15.28 11.14
CA THR A 177 6.55 -15.06 12.53
C THR A 177 5.71 -15.89 13.49
N ARG A 178 4.40 -15.99 13.26
CA ARG A 178 3.49 -16.76 14.13
C ARG A 178 3.53 -18.25 13.90
N LEU A 179 3.65 -18.70 12.65
CA LEU A 179 3.76 -20.12 12.36
C LEU A 179 5.09 -20.71 12.87
N ARG A 180 6.21 -19.99 12.73
CA ARG A 180 7.52 -20.43 13.24
C ARG A 180 7.58 -20.56 14.76
N GLN A 181 6.75 -19.83 15.50
CA GLN A 181 6.66 -19.97 16.96
C GLN A 181 6.09 -21.33 17.40
N GLN A 182 5.43 -22.06 16.50
CA GLN A 182 4.91 -23.41 16.76
C GLN A 182 5.94 -24.51 16.48
N GLY A 183 7.19 -24.15 16.21
CA GLY A 183 8.25 -25.08 15.83
C GLY A 183 8.08 -25.61 14.40
N ASP A 184 8.73 -26.74 14.12
CA ASP A 184 8.87 -27.26 12.76
C ASP A 184 7.61 -27.96 12.23
N ALA A 185 6.61 -28.23 13.09
CA ALA A 185 5.38 -28.94 12.72
C ALA A 185 4.59 -28.24 11.59
N LEU A 186 4.63 -26.90 11.55
CA LEU A 186 3.91 -26.09 10.55
C LEU A 186 4.80 -25.71 9.36
N HIS A 187 6.00 -26.28 9.23
CA HIS A 187 6.95 -25.96 8.15
C HIS A 187 6.35 -26.16 6.76
N HIS A 188 5.60 -27.24 6.54
CA HIS A 188 4.94 -27.53 5.27
C HIS A 188 3.92 -26.43 4.87
N ILE A 189 3.25 -25.82 5.87
CA ILE A 189 2.32 -24.70 5.65
C ILE A 189 3.12 -23.44 5.30
N ILE A 190 4.23 -23.17 6.00
CA ILE A 190 5.12 -22.04 5.68
C ILE A 190 5.68 -22.19 4.26
N TYR A 191 6.10 -23.39 3.86
CA TYR A 191 6.60 -23.64 2.52
C TYR A 191 5.53 -23.36 1.45
N SER A 192 4.38 -24.03 1.55
CA SER A 192 3.31 -23.90 0.55
C SER A 192 2.69 -22.49 0.49
N SER A 193 2.58 -21.81 1.62
CA SER A 193 2.09 -20.43 1.65
C SER A 193 3.13 -19.41 1.16
N ALA A 194 4.44 -19.70 1.28
CA ALA A 194 5.50 -18.90 0.67
C ALA A 194 5.49 -19.01 -0.86
N GLU A 195 5.23 -20.20 -1.42
CA GLU A 195 5.04 -20.36 -2.87
C GLU A 195 3.87 -19.51 -3.38
N ARG A 196 2.76 -19.50 -2.64
CA ARG A 196 1.58 -18.67 -2.97
C ARG A 196 1.86 -17.18 -2.85
N LEU A 197 2.62 -16.76 -1.83
CA LEU A 197 3.10 -15.39 -1.71
C LEU A 197 3.93 -15.00 -2.93
N SER A 198 4.88 -15.85 -3.34
CA SER A 198 5.73 -15.58 -4.50
C SER A 198 4.92 -15.43 -5.79
N SER A 199 3.89 -16.26 -5.99
CA SER A 199 2.98 -16.15 -7.14
C SER A 199 2.18 -14.84 -7.09
N LEU A 200 1.61 -14.50 -5.94
CA LEU A 200 0.86 -13.24 -5.75
C LEU A 200 1.74 -12.02 -5.96
N ALA A 201 2.95 -12.02 -5.38
CA ALA A 201 3.93 -10.95 -5.52
C ALA A 201 4.38 -10.77 -6.97
N THR A 202 4.47 -11.85 -7.75
CA THR A 202 4.82 -11.77 -9.17
C THR A 202 3.72 -11.08 -9.99
N VAL A 203 2.45 -11.42 -9.74
CA VAL A 203 1.32 -10.76 -10.41
C VAL A 203 1.25 -9.28 -10.03
N ALA A 204 1.40 -8.97 -8.74
CA ALA A 204 1.42 -7.59 -8.25
C ALA A 204 2.60 -6.80 -8.84
N LEU A 205 3.79 -7.41 -8.93
CA LEU A 205 4.98 -6.81 -9.54
C LEU A 205 4.76 -6.51 -11.03
N ALA A 206 4.18 -7.45 -11.78
CA ALA A 206 3.89 -7.25 -13.20
C ALA A 206 2.95 -6.05 -13.41
N LEU A 207 1.91 -5.93 -12.56
CA LEU A 207 1.00 -4.79 -12.58
C LEU A 207 1.71 -3.47 -12.23
N VAL A 208 2.56 -3.46 -11.20
CA VAL A 208 3.31 -2.27 -10.77
C VAL A 208 4.28 -1.81 -11.86
N ILE A 209 4.99 -2.74 -12.50
CA ILE A 209 5.92 -2.43 -13.58
C ILE A 209 5.15 -1.86 -14.77
N SER A 210 4.12 -2.55 -15.27
CA SER A 210 3.40 -2.10 -16.46
C SER A 210 2.76 -0.72 -16.27
N THR A 211 2.08 -0.52 -15.15
CA THR A 211 1.48 0.78 -14.81
C THR A 211 2.52 1.84 -14.47
N GLY A 212 3.65 1.46 -13.87
CA GLY A 212 4.74 2.37 -13.55
C GLY A 212 5.43 2.91 -14.80
N LEU A 213 5.65 2.06 -15.82
CA LEU A 213 6.16 2.49 -17.12
C LEU A 213 5.18 3.45 -17.80
N LEU A 214 3.89 3.13 -17.81
CA LEU A 214 2.87 4.01 -18.39
C LEU A 214 2.80 5.35 -17.67
N ASN A 215 2.83 5.37 -16.33
CA ASN A 215 2.85 6.61 -15.56
C ASN A 215 4.12 7.43 -15.82
N ALA A 216 5.29 6.78 -15.96
CA ALA A 216 6.53 7.48 -16.27
C ALA A 216 6.53 8.07 -17.68
N TRP A 217 5.96 7.34 -18.65
CA TRP A 217 5.87 7.76 -20.05
C TRP A 217 5.03 9.02 -20.24
N HIS A 218 3.90 9.13 -19.52
CA HIS A 218 3.06 10.34 -19.61
C HIS A 218 3.62 11.52 -18.79
N ARG A 219 4.51 11.26 -17.82
CA ARG A 219 5.00 12.30 -16.90
C ARG A 219 6.35 12.90 -17.25
N LEU A 220 7.15 12.26 -18.08
CA LEU A 220 8.47 12.75 -18.48
C LEU A 220 8.38 13.28 -19.92
N GLU A 221 8.54 14.59 -20.11
CA GLU A 221 8.57 15.18 -21.46
C GLU A 221 9.89 14.85 -22.15
N THR A 222 10.99 14.85 -21.38
CA THR A 222 12.32 14.50 -21.87
C THR A 222 13.06 13.55 -20.92
N ILE A 223 13.96 12.73 -21.50
CA ILE A 223 14.83 11.84 -20.71
C ILE A 223 15.79 12.66 -19.82
N ALA A 224 16.14 13.89 -20.23
CA ALA A 224 17.06 14.76 -19.50
C ALA A 224 16.52 15.17 -18.12
N GLU A 225 15.21 15.29 -17.96
CA GLU A 225 14.58 15.60 -16.67
C GLU A 225 14.89 14.57 -15.59
N LEU A 226 15.24 13.32 -15.96
CA LEU A 226 15.58 12.27 -15.02
C LEU A 226 16.81 12.60 -14.15
N TRP A 227 17.77 13.36 -14.67
CA TRP A 227 19.00 13.71 -13.93
C TRP A 227 19.18 15.22 -13.72
N GLN A 228 18.29 16.04 -14.25
CA GLN A 228 18.35 17.50 -14.10
C GLN A 228 17.34 18.06 -13.08
N THR A 229 16.36 17.25 -12.65
CA THR A 229 15.31 17.69 -11.72
C THR A 229 15.33 16.90 -10.42
N ASP A 230 14.89 17.53 -9.32
CA ASP A 230 14.73 16.86 -8.02
C ASP A 230 13.73 15.69 -8.11
N TYR A 231 12.68 15.88 -8.92
CA TYR A 231 11.70 14.84 -9.24
C TYR A 231 12.35 13.63 -9.93
N GLY A 232 13.16 13.87 -10.97
CA GLY A 232 13.88 12.85 -11.71
C GLY A 232 14.87 12.06 -10.83
N ILE A 233 15.67 12.76 -10.03
CA ILE A 233 16.64 12.13 -9.11
C ILE A 233 15.90 11.25 -8.09
N THR A 234 14.82 11.76 -7.49
CA THR A 234 14.00 11.00 -6.53
C THR A 234 13.38 9.76 -7.20
N LEU A 235 12.95 9.88 -8.46
CA LEU A 235 12.42 8.78 -9.25
C LEU A 235 13.49 7.70 -9.53
N ILE A 236 14.70 8.09 -9.94
CA ILE A 236 15.83 7.16 -10.15
C ILE A 236 16.14 6.39 -8.87
N ILE A 237 16.24 7.09 -7.74
CA ILE A 237 16.51 6.46 -6.44
C ILE A 237 15.41 5.44 -6.12
N LYS A 238 14.13 5.82 -6.27
CA LYS A 238 12.99 4.91 -6.07
C LYS A 238 13.09 3.67 -6.98
N LEU A 239 13.45 3.84 -8.25
CA LEU A 239 13.63 2.73 -9.19
C LEU A 239 14.78 1.80 -8.76
N GLY A 240 15.87 2.34 -8.19
CA GLY A 240 16.95 1.55 -7.61
C GLY A 240 16.47 0.66 -6.45
N PHE A 241 15.65 1.21 -5.54
CA PHE A 241 15.04 0.43 -4.45
C PHE A 241 14.06 -0.63 -4.96
N VAL A 242 13.25 -0.31 -5.97
CA VAL A 242 12.35 -1.27 -6.62
C VAL A 242 13.15 -2.40 -7.27
N ALA A 243 14.24 -2.09 -7.99
CA ALA A 243 15.11 -3.09 -8.61
C ALA A 243 15.79 -4.00 -7.56
N MET A 244 16.23 -3.43 -6.43
CA MET A 244 16.76 -4.20 -5.31
C MET A 244 15.72 -5.16 -4.73
N MET A 245 14.51 -4.68 -4.48
CA MET A 245 13.40 -5.50 -3.97
C MET A 245 13.00 -6.60 -4.98
N MET A 246 13.05 -6.31 -6.28
CA MET A 246 12.85 -7.31 -7.34
C MET A 246 13.93 -8.39 -7.35
N ALA A 247 15.20 -8.02 -7.20
CA ALA A 247 16.32 -8.97 -7.16
C ALA A 247 16.23 -9.90 -5.93
N ILE A 248 15.83 -9.34 -4.79
CA ILE A 248 15.54 -10.12 -3.58
C ILE A 248 14.34 -11.03 -3.80
N GLY A 249 13.25 -10.53 -4.39
CA GLY A 249 12.06 -11.32 -4.74
C GLY A 249 12.38 -12.48 -5.70
N ALA A 250 13.24 -12.26 -6.70
CA ALA A 250 13.72 -13.31 -7.59
C ALA A 250 14.56 -14.35 -6.84
N SER A 251 15.44 -13.91 -5.95
CA SER A 251 16.22 -14.81 -5.07
C SER A 251 15.31 -15.62 -4.14
N ASN A 252 14.24 -15.00 -3.63
CA ASN A 252 13.21 -15.69 -2.84
C ASN A 252 12.55 -16.80 -3.68
N ARG A 253 12.09 -16.47 -4.88
CA ARG A 253 11.38 -17.40 -5.77
C ARG A 253 12.25 -18.57 -6.26
N PHE A 254 13.47 -18.31 -6.69
CA PHE A 254 14.29 -19.30 -7.39
C PHE A 254 15.31 -20.02 -6.51
N ILE A 255 15.65 -19.47 -5.35
CA ILE A 255 16.72 -20.01 -4.49
C ILE A 255 16.19 -20.33 -3.09
N ILE A 256 15.62 -19.34 -2.39
CA ILE A 256 15.33 -19.47 -0.96
C ILE A 256 14.09 -20.33 -0.71
N ILE A 257 12.99 -20.09 -1.42
CA ILE A 257 11.76 -20.87 -1.26
C ILE A 257 11.99 -22.33 -1.66
N PRO A 258 12.58 -22.66 -2.82
CA PRO A 258 12.88 -24.06 -3.17
C PRO A 258 13.80 -24.75 -2.15
N ALA A 259 14.78 -24.04 -1.58
CA ALA A 259 15.67 -24.57 -0.55
C ALA A 259 14.96 -24.88 0.78
N MET A 260 13.75 -24.34 1.01
CA MET A 260 12.93 -24.70 2.16
C MET A 260 12.30 -26.08 2.07
N SER A 261 12.24 -26.70 0.89
CA SER A 261 11.69 -28.04 0.75
C SER A 261 12.42 -29.04 1.66
N GLY A 262 11.70 -29.60 2.63
CA GLY A 262 12.23 -30.56 3.62
C GLY A 262 13.27 -30.01 4.61
N LYS A 263 13.51 -28.70 4.68
CA LYS A 263 14.57 -28.09 5.54
C LYS A 263 14.04 -26.95 6.44
N PRO A 264 13.43 -27.25 7.60
CA PRO A 264 12.82 -26.25 8.50
C PRO A 264 13.74 -25.10 8.92
N ALA A 265 15.02 -25.37 9.12
CA ALA A 265 16.02 -24.37 9.50
C ALA A 265 16.12 -23.18 8.51
N THR A 266 15.74 -23.38 7.25
CA THR A 266 15.84 -22.35 6.19
C THR A 266 14.70 -21.33 6.23
N SER A 267 13.57 -21.61 6.89
CA SER A 267 12.47 -20.64 7.04
C SER A 267 12.87 -19.40 7.83
N GLY A 268 13.86 -19.52 8.72
CA GLY A 268 14.45 -18.36 9.41
C GLY A 268 15.21 -17.44 8.46
N ARG A 269 15.92 -17.99 7.48
CA ARG A 269 16.58 -17.21 6.42
C ARG A 269 15.55 -16.48 5.56
N PHE A 270 14.49 -17.19 5.14
CA PHE A 270 13.40 -16.58 4.38
C PHE A 270 12.75 -15.42 5.13
N GLN A 271 12.45 -15.58 6.42
CA GLN A 271 11.88 -14.49 7.23
C GLN A 271 12.80 -13.26 7.30
N ARG A 272 14.11 -13.43 7.45
CA ARG A 272 15.06 -12.31 7.47
C ARG A 272 15.08 -11.55 6.15
N VAL A 273 15.12 -12.28 5.04
CA VAL A 273 15.10 -11.69 3.70
C VAL A 273 13.77 -10.98 3.45
N LEU A 274 12.65 -11.57 3.86
CA LEU A 274 11.34 -10.94 3.79
C LEU A 274 11.22 -9.68 4.66
N THR A 275 11.95 -9.62 5.78
CA THR A 275 12.02 -8.41 6.61
C THR A 275 12.74 -7.29 5.85
N LEU A 276 13.80 -7.61 5.09
CA LEU A 276 14.44 -6.63 4.21
C LEU A 276 13.48 -6.14 3.12
N ASP A 277 12.72 -7.04 2.48
CA ASP A 277 11.68 -6.65 1.51
C ASP A 277 10.64 -5.71 2.12
N ALA A 278 10.20 -5.97 3.35
CA ALA A 278 9.25 -5.10 4.06
C ALA A 278 9.84 -3.71 4.34
N LEU A 279 11.11 -3.64 4.76
CA LEU A 279 11.80 -2.36 4.99
C LEU A 279 12.00 -1.58 3.68
N LEU A 280 12.42 -2.26 2.61
CA LEU A 280 12.54 -1.65 1.28
C LEU A 280 11.19 -1.11 0.80
N PHE A 281 10.10 -1.85 0.99
CA PHE A 281 8.76 -1.38 0.66
C PHE A 281 8.36 -0.13 1.43
N ILE A 282 8.64 -0.06 2.73
CA ILE A 282 8.38 1.15 3.54
C ILE A 282 9.18 2.33 2.98
N THR A 283 10.45 2.14 2.64
CA THR A 283 11.28 3.17 2.01
C THR A 283 10.69 3.63 0.67
N ILE A 284 10.26 2.69 -0.19
CA ILE A 284 9.64 2.99 -1.49
C ILE A 284 8.34 3.78 -1.32
N ILE A 285 7.52 3.47 -0.31
CA ILE A 285 6.30 4.24 0.01
C ILE A 285 6.65 5.67 0.42
N CYS A 286 7.64 5.87 1.28
CA CYS A 286 8.07 7.20 1.70
C CYS A 286 8.56 8.03 0.51
N MET A 287 9.33 7.43 -0.40
CA MET A 287 9.77 8.08 -1.63
C MET A 287 8.62 8.39 -2.57
N ALA A 288 7.65 7.47 -2.70
CA ALA A 288 6.45 7.71 -3.51
C ALA A 288 5.60 8.85 -2.94
N ALA A 289 5.52 8.97 -1.61
CA ALA A 289 4.84 10.07 -0.94
C ALA A 289 5.53 11.41 -1.24
N ALA A 290 6.87 11.46 -1.16
CA ALA A 290 7.65 12.66 -1.49
C ALA A 290 7.47 13.09 -2.95
N LEU A 291 7.56 12.14 -3.90
CA LEU A 291 7.31 12.38 -5.33
C LEU A 291 5.90 12.90 -5.62
N GLY A 292 4.92 12.49 -4.83
CA GLY A 292 3.54 12.94 -4.99
C GLY A 292 3.32 14.40 -4.60
N ILE A 293 4.22 14.99 -3.80
CA ILE A 293 4.15 16.38 -3.34
C ILE A 293 4.91 17.31 -4.28
N GLN A 294 5.97 16.84 -4.93
CA GLN A 294 6.86 17.67 -5.76
C GLN A 294 6.23 18.17 -7.07
N GLY A 295 5.13 17.56 -7.56
CA GLY A 295 4.55 17.88 -8.87
C GLY A 295 5.52 17.61 -10.05
N PRO A 296 5.05 17.43 -11.29
CA PRO A 296 5.90 17.62 -12.46
C PRO A 296 6.06 19.13 -12.73
N GLY A 297 7.31 19.63 -12.81
CA GLY A 297 7.59 20.99 -13.33
C GLY A 297 7.84 22.11 -12.32
N GLU A 298 8.06 21.84 -11.03
CA GLU A 298 8.64 22.86 -10.13
C GLU A 298 10.15 23.00 -10.47
N HIS A 299 10.42 23.93 -11.40
CA HIS A 299 11.73 24.52 -11.66
C HIS A 299 12.04 25.62 -10.64
#